data_AF-A0A939K322-F1
#
_entry.id   AF-A0A939K322-F1
#
_cell.length_a   1.000
_cell.length_b   1.000
_cell.length_c   1.000
_cell.angle_alpha   90.00
_cell.angle_beta   90.00
_cell.angle_gamma   90.00
#
_symmetry.space_group_name_H-M   'P 1'
#
loop_
_entity.id
_entity.type
_entity.pdbx_description
1 polymer ?
#
loop_
_entity_poly.entity_id
_entity_poly.type
_entity_poly.pdbx_seq_one_letter_code
_entity_poly.pdbx_strand_id
1 'polypeptide(L)'
;MAPRAGSLTIAEKVLDLVNKFPIAFLTSPGSWAKQRCYRTCCPTTSTSFSIIFLLQPYYQNFNKRVIKSPKLYFYDTGLACSLLTMTEAQQVESYYQRGSLFENAMVAELMKNRLNAGQSPHFYFWQDSNHVEVDLLEEQPNGFTSYEMKYSQTVSSDHLENLIHFRKLTETTGDDYLLYAGSEDQKRTGATVVGWQGVTSL
;
A
#
# COMPACT_ATOMS: atom_id res chain seq x y z
N MET A 1 4.02 35.34 6.60
CA MET A 1 4.72 34.49 7.59
C MET A 1 5.15 33.23 6.85
N ALA A 2 6.41 33.18 6.41
CA ALA A 2 6.92 32.05 5.63
C ALA A 2 7.10 30.82 6.53
N PRO A 3 6.76 29.60 6.09
CA PRO A 3 6.98 28.42 6.90
C PRO A 3 8.48 28.12 6.99
N ARG A 4 8.93 27.77 8.20
CA ARG A 4 10.31 27.37 8.48
C ARG A 4 10.64 26.08 7.74
N ALA A 5 11.85 26.00 7.17
CA ALA A 5 12.43 24.75 6.71
C ALA A 5 12.54 23.78 7.91
N GLY A 6 11.67 22.77 7.95
CA GLY A 6 11.65 21.77 9.02
C GLY A 6 10.41 20.90 8.93
N SER A 7 10.62 19.61 8.64
CA SER A 7 9.62 18.53 8.57
C SER A 7 8.41 18.78 7.68
N LEU A 8 8.36 18.13 6.51
CA LEU A 8 7.14 18.05 5.69
C LEU A 8 5.95 17.60 6.55
N THR A 9 4.83 18.29 6.41
CA THR A 9 3.53 17.92 6.96
C THR A 9 3.08 16.55 6.41
N ILE A 10 2.10 15.90 7.05
CA ILE A 10 1.71 14.53 6.62
C ILE A 10 1.07 14.57 5.22
N ALA A 11 0.37 15.65 4.86
CA ALA A 11 -0.11 15.82 3.49
C ALA A 11 1.00 16.12 2.52
N GLU A 12 2.00 16.92 2.88
CA GLU A 12 3.18 17.08 2.02
C GLU A 12 3.89 15.74 1.84
N LYS A 13 3.93 14.85 2.83
CA LYS A 13 4.49 13.49 2.69
C LYS A 13 3.63 12.59 1.80
N VAL A 14 2.30 12.66 1.90
CA VAL A 14 1.41 11.91 1.01
C VAL A 14 1.42 12.46 -0.40
N LEU A 15 1.50 13.78 -0.58
CA LEU A 15 1.69 14.36 -1.91
C LEU A 15 3.10 14.13 -2.43
N ASP A 16 4.13 14.12 -1.60
CA ASP A 16 5.47 13.73 -2.02
C ASP A 16 5.49 12.26 -2.43
N LEU A 17 4.74 11.37 -1.77
CA LEU A 17 4.46 10.01 -2.25
C LEU A 17 3.73 10.01 -3.59
N VAL A 18 2.65 10.77 -3.73
CA VAL A 18 1.86 10.87 -4.97
C VAL A 18 2.69 11.46 -6.12
N ASN A 19 3.56 12.42 -5.84
CA ASN A 19 4.28 13.22 -6.83
C ASN A 19 5.72 12.75 -7.09
N LYS A 20 6.36 11.98 -6.18
CA LYS A 20 7.71 11.40 -6.40
C LYS A 20 7.73 10.33 -7.47
N PHE A 21 6.57 9.84 -7.88
CA PHE A 21 6.45 8.84 -8.92
C PHE A 21 5.73 9.45 -10.12
N PRO A 22 6.41 10.30 -10.92
CA PRO A 22 5.86 10.63 -12.22
C PRO A 22 5.64 9.30 -12.94
N ILE A 23 4.45 9.13 -13.53
CA ILE A 23 4.30 8.23 -14.68
C ILE A 23 5.48 8.57 -15.57
N ALA A 24 6.44 7.65 -15.72
CA ALA A 24 7.60 7.86 -16.56
C ALA A 24 7.13 7.90 -18.01
N PHE A 25 6.56 9.03 -18.42
CA PHE A 25 6.27 9.35 -19.80
C PHE A 25 7.60 9.66 -20.47
N LEU A 26 7.83 8.92 -21.55
CA LEU A 26 9.02 8.85 -22.37
C LEU A 26 9.51 10.22 -22.85
N THR A 27 10.48 10.85 -22.17
CA THR A 27 11.34 11.85 -22.82
C THR A 27 12.77 11.86 -22.24
N SER A 28 13.60 10.88 -22.59
CA SER A 28 15.04 11.10 -22.74
C SER A 28 15.67 9.96 -23.55
N PRO A 29 16.22 10.23 -24.75
CA PRO A 29 16.93 9.23 -25.52
C PRO A 29 18.37 9.13 -25.00
N GLY A 30 18.68 8.08 -24.23
CA GLY A 30 20.08 7.67 -24.01
C GLY A 30 20.45 7.32 -22.57
N SER A 31 20.04 6.14 -22.07
CA SER A 31 20.87 5.28 -21.21
C SER A 31 20.17 3.93 -20.97
N TRP A 32 20.43 2.97 -21.86
CA TRP A 32 19.75 1.67 -21.91
C TRP A 32 20.28 0.64 -20.89
N ALA A 33 20.47 1.01 -19.62
CA ALA A 33 20.98 0.07 -18.60
C ALA A 33 20.25 0.04 -17.26
N LYS A 34 19.19 0.85 -17.03
CA LYS A 34 18.36 0.76 -15.80
C LYS A 34 16.86 0.97 -16.05
N GLN A 35 16.33 0.40 -17.14
CA GLN A 35 14.89 0.45 -17.49
C GLN A 35 14.35 -0.95 -17.88
N ARG A 36 14.52 -1.89 -16.96
CA ARG A 36 13.71 -3.13 -16.82
C ARG A 36 12.97 -2.94 -15.50
N CYS A 37 11.65 -3.01 -15.33
CA CYS A 37 10.58 -3.64 -16.07
C CYS A 37 9.24 -2.96 -15.69
N TYR A 38 8.66 -2.15 -16.57
CA TYR A 38 7.18 -2.06 -16.67
C TYR A 38 6.68 -2.90 -17.86
N ARG A 39 7.55 -3.73 -18.43
CA ARG A 39 7.38 -4.36 -19.75
C ARG A 39 7.16 -5.88 -19.73
N THR A 40 7.07 -6.51 -18.55
CA THR A 40 7.12 -7.99 -18.48
C THR A 40 6.18 -8.60 -17.44
N CYS A 41 4.94 -8.12 -17.36
CA CYS A 41 3.90 -8.80 -16.58
C CYS A 41 2.53 -8.63 -17.23
N CYS A 42 2.37 -9.10 -18.48
CA CYS A 42 1.03 -9.27 -19.07
C CYS A 42 1.07 -10.42 -20.07
N PRO A 43 0.42 -11.57 -19.82
CA PRO A 43 0.38 -12.69 -20.77
C PRO A 43 -0.70 -12.51 -21.84
N THR A 44 -0.94 -11.27 -22.30
CA THR A 44 -1.83 -11.00 -23.43
C THR A 44 -1.25 -9.86 -24.27
N THR A 45 -1.06 -10.11 -25.56
CA THR A 45 -0.55 -9.19 -26.60
C THR A 45 -1.52 -8.04 -26.88
N SER A 46 -1.68 -7.15 -25.91
CA SER A 46 -2.32 -5.84 -26.05
C SER A 46 -1.82 -4.99 -24.90
N THR A 47 -1.16 -3.86 -25.19
CA THR A 47 -0.68 -2.89 -24.19
C THR A 47 -1.88 -2.20 -23.54
N SER A 48 -2.58 -2.92 -22.67
CA SER A 48 -3.65 -2.37 -21.84
C SER A 48 -3.00 -1.75 -20.60
N PHE A 49 -2.90 -0.43 -20.56
CA PHE A 49 -2.54 0.30 -19.34
C PHE A 49 -3.67 0.08 -18.32
N SER A 50 -3.46 -0.83 -17.37
CA SER A 50 -4.38 -1.00 -16.26
C SER A 50 -4.19 0.15 -15.29
N ILE A 51 -5.22 0.97 -15.14
CA ILE A 51 -5.22 2.15 -14.26
C ILE A 51 -5.59 1.76 -12.82
N ILE A 52 -6.42 0.73 -12.70
CA ILE A 52 -6.97 0.22 -11.45
C ILE A 52 -6.65 -1.27 -11.28
N PHE A 53 -6.69 -1.74 -10.04
CA PHE A 53 -6.67 -3.17 -9.71
C PHE A 53 -7.62 -3.46 -8.55
N LEU A 54 -8.07 -4.70 -8.46
CA LEU A 54 -8.99 -5.17 -7.44
C LEU A 54 -8.27 -6.11 -6.47
N LEU A 55 -8.17 -5.70 -5.20
CA LEU A 55 -7.64 -6.54 -4.15
C LEU A 55 -8.73 -7.51 -3.68
N GLN A 56 -8.46 -8.81 -3.83
CA GLN A 56 -9.43 -9.83 -3.49
C GLN A 56 -9.41 -10.11 -1.98
N PRO A 57 -10.56 -10.36 -1.36
CA PRO A 57 -10.62 -10.89 0.00
C PRO A 57 -10.04 -12.31 0.06
N TYR A 58 -9.26 -12.60 1.11
CA TYR A 58 -8.79 -13.94 1.40
C TYR A 58 -9.89 -14.76 2.10
N TYR A 59 -10.16 -15.97 1.57
CA TYR A 59 -11.17 -16.88 2.10
C TYR A 59 -10.56 -18.25 2.38
N GLN A 60 -10.51 -18.65 3.66
CA GLN A 60 -10.04 -19.99 4.05
C GLN A 60 -11.16 -21.05 4.13
N ASN A 61 -12.41 -20.63 4.37
CA ASN A 61 -13.52 -21.54 4.62
C ASN A 61 -14.59 -21.46 3.53
N PHE A 62 -14.56 -22.38 2.57
CA PHE A 62 -15.56 -22.51 1.50
C PHE A 62 -17.00 -22.71 2.03
N ASN A 63 -17.17 -23.21 3.26
CA ASN A 63 -18.48 -23.51 3.87
C ASN A 63 -19.19 -22.30 4.51
N LYS A 64 -18.50 -21.19 4.73
CA LYS A 64 -19.13 -19.91 5.10
C LYS A 64 -18.87 -18.92 3.97
N ARG A 65 -19.81 -18.85 3.03
CA ARG A 65 -19.76 -17.89 1.93
C ARG A 65 -20.03 -16.48 2.49
N VAL A 66 -19.01 -15.83 3.02
CA VAL A 66 -19.05 -14.38 3.25
C VAL A 66 -18.66 -13.74 1.92
N ILE A 67 -19.66 -13.26 1.16
CA ILE A 67 -19.40 -12.57 -0.11
C ILE A 67 -18.93 -11.15 0.24
N LYS A 68 -17.61 -10.98 0.39
CA LYS A 68 -17.01 -9.65 0.52
C LYS A 68 -16.67 -9.12 -0.87
N SER A 69 -17.02 -7.86 -1.11
CA SER A 69 -16.68 -7.18 -2.36
C SER A 69 -15.17 -6.91 -2.40
N PRO A 70 -14.50 -7.09 -3.55
CA PRO A 70 -13.10 -6.70 -3.71
C PRO A 70 -12.91 -5.20 -3.46
N LYS A 71 -11.76 -4.83 -2.88
CA LYS A 71 -11.37 -3.42 -2.74
C LYS A 71 -10.78 -2.91 -4.05
N LEU A 72 -11.12 -1.68 -4.44
CA LEU A 72 -10.59 -1.03 -5.63
C LEU A 72 -9.44 -0.11 -5.27
N TYR A 73 -8.31 -0.28 -5.95
CA TYR A 73 -7.13 0.56 -5.81
C TYR A 73 -6.68 1.11 -7.17
N PHE A 74 -5.90 2.18 -7.12
CA PHE A 74 -5.31 2.82 -8.30
C PHE A 74 -3.81 2.54 -8.30
N TYR A 75 -3.23 2.23 -9.46
CA TYR A 75 -1.78 2.16 -9.58
C TYR A 75 -1.11 3.54 -9.39
N ASP A 76 -1.85 4.60 -9.73
CA ASP A 76 -1.46 5.99 -9.56
C ASP A 76 -2.44 6.70 -8.62
N THR A 77 -1.97 7.06 -7.43
CA THR A 77 -2.76 7.81 -6.43
C THR A 77 -2.95 9.28 -6.80
N GLY A 78 -2.13 9.83 -7.68
CA GLY A 78 -2.32 11.16 -8.26
C GLY A 78 -3.54 11.22 -9.15
N LEU A 79 -3.81 10.15 -9.89
CA LEU A 79 -5.05 10.03 -10.63
C LEU A 79 -6.27 9.96 -9.69
N ALA A 80 -6.17 9.20 -8.59
CA ALA A 80 -7.23 9.16 -7.59
C ALA A 80 -7.49 10.55 -6.99
N CYS A 81 -6.43 11.31 -6.68
CA CYS A 81 -6.55 12.70 -6.21
C CYS A 81 -7.18 13.62 -7.26
N SER A 82 -6.79 13.48 -8.53
CA SER A 82 -7.35 14.27 -9.63
C SER A 82 -8.84 13.99 -9.84
N LEU A 83 -9.28 12.74 -9.70
CA LEU A 83 -10.70 12.37 -9.77
C LEU A 83 -11.51 12.95 -8.60
N LEU A 84 -10.87 13.16 -7.46
CA LEU A 84 -11.44 13.87 -6.30
C LEU A 84 -11.30 15.39 -6.42
N THR A 85 -10.87 15.91 -7.57
CA THR A 85 -10.64 17.36 -7.81
C THR A 85 -9.69 18.01 -6.80
N MET A 86 -8.75 17.24 -6.26
CA MET A 86 -7.69 17.74 -5.39
C MET A 86 -6.52 18.21 -6.25
N THR A 87 -6.20 19.49 -6.15
CA THR A 87 -5.10 20.13 -6.88
C THR A 87 -3.98 20.60 -5.97
N GLU A 88 -4.23 20.71 -4.66
CA GLU A 88 -3.29 21.23 -3.67
C GLU A 88 -3.04 20.27 -2.51
N ALA A 89 -1.84 20.34 -1.94
CA ALA A 89 -1.44 19.44 -0.86
C ALA A 89 -2.34 19.55 0.38
N GLN A 90 -2.68 20.78 0.73
CA GLN A 90 -3.49 21.09 1.90
C GLN A 90 -4.88 20.45 1.86
N GLN A 91 -5.42 20.22 0.65
CA GLN A 91 -6.73 19.59 0.48
C GLN A 91 -6.71 18.13 0.94
N VAL A 92 -5.63 17.39 0.68
CA VAL A 92 -5.47 16.00 1.14
C VAL A 92 -5.42 15.92 2.66
N GLU A 93 -4.82 16.90 3.32
CA GLU A 93 -4.73 16.95 4.79
C GLU A 93 -6.10 17.12 5.44
N SER A 94 -6.92 18.00 4.85
CA SER A 94 -8.29 18.25 5.30
C SER A 94 -9.29 17.16 4.87
N TYR A 95 -8.89 16.26 3.97
CA TYR A 95 -9.79 15.26 3.42
C TYR A 95 -10.13 14.19 4.46
N TYR A 96 -11.43 13.87 4.56
CA TYR A 96 -11.95 12.93 5.54
C TYR A 96 -11.46 11.49 5.31
N GLN A 97 -11.20 11.09 4.05
CA GLN A 97 -10.72 9.77 3.65
C GLN A 97 -9.21 9.76 3.28
N ARG A 98 -8.41 10.65 3.86
CA ARG A 98 -6.96 10.69 3.61
C ARG A 98 -6.23 9.38 4.01
N GLY A 99 -6.76 8.67 5.00
CA GLY A 99 -6.27 7.34 5.38
C GLY A 99 -6.38 6.34 4.24
N SER A 100 -7.49 6.33 3.52
CA SER A 100 -7.71 5.45 2.37
C SER A 100 -6.82 5.82 1.16
N LEU A 101 -6.50 7.11 0.97
CA LEU A 101 -5.52 7.53 -0.04
C LEU A 101 -4.11 7.04 0.32
N PHE A 102 -3.74 7.09 1.60
CA PHE A 102 -2.46 6.56 2.09
C PHE A 102 -2.38 5.04 1.92
N GLU A 103 -3.43 4.30 2.31
CA GLU A 103 -3.54 2.85 2.10
C GLU A 103 -3.37 2.51 0.61
N ASN A 104 -4.08 3.21 -0.28
CA ASN A 104 -3.94 3.02 -1.72
C ASN A 104 -2.50 3.24 -2.21
N ALA A 105 -1.84 4.30 -1.74
CA ALA A 105 -0.44 4.56 -2.08
C ALA A 105 0.47 3.40 -1.65
N MET A 106 0.33 2.92 -0.42
CA MET A 106 1.15 1.84 0.12
C MET A 106 0.92 0.50 -0.60
N VAL A 107 -0.35 0.14 -0.84
CA VAL A 107 -0.69 -1.08 -1.60
C VAL A 107 -0.15 -1.00 -3.03
N ALA A 108 -0.28 0.16 -3.69
CA ALA A 108 0.24 0.37 -5.03
C ALA A 108 1.78 0.25 -5.09
N GLU A 109 2.51 0.76 -4.08
CA GLU A 109 3.96 0.58 -3.99
C GLU A 109 4.34 -0.90 -3.84
N LEU A 110 3.73 -1.63 -2.91
CA LEU A 110 4.00 -3.05 -2.73
C LEU A 110 3.68 -3.85 -4.00
N MET A 111 2.60 -3.51 -4.69
CA MET A 111 2.22 -4.10 -5.97
C MET A 111 3.31 -3.88 -7.02
N LYS A 112 3.79 -2.63 -7.14
CA LYS A 112 4.89 -2.28 -8.05
C LYS A 112 6.18 -2.99 -7.69
N ASN A 113 6.54 -3.13 -6.41
CA ASN A 113 7.74 -3.85 -5.99
C ASN A 113 7.76 -5.29 -6.53
N ARG A 114 6.66 -6.04 -6.34
CA ARG A 114 6.55 -7.42 -6.82
C ARG A 114 6.59 -7.51 -8.35
N LEU A 115 5.81 -6.65 -9.02
CA LEU A 115 5.78 -6.62 -10.49
C LEU A 115 7.15 -6.24 -11.09
N ASN A 116 7.85 -5.27 -10.50
CA ASN A 116 9.18 -4.84 -10.93
C ASN A 116 10.24 -5.93 -10.70
N ALA A 117 10.07 -6.75 -9.66
CA ALA A 117 10.86 -7.95 -9.42
C ALA A 117 10.51 -9.13 -10.35
N GLY A 118 9.51 -8.97 -11.24
CA GLY A 118 9.03 -10.03 -12.12
C GLY A 118 8.25 -11.12 -11.40
N GLN A 119 7.74 -10.84 -10.20
CA GLN A 119 6.97 -11.76 -9.38
C GLN A 119 5.47 -11.51 -9.56
N SER A 120 4.67 -12.57 -9.47
CA SER A 120 3.22 -12.45 -9.42
C SER A 120 2.80 -12.03 -8.00
N PRO A 121 2.10 -10.90 -7.82
CA PRO A 121 1.65 -10.44 -6.51
C PRO A 121 0.46 -11.26 -6.04
N HIS A 122 0.67 -12.16 -5.07
CA HIS A 122 -0.40 -12.92 -4.41
C HIS A 122 -0.94 -12.13 -3.22
N PHE A 123 -1.53 -10.98 -3.53
CA PHE A 123 -2.04 -10.05 -2.53
C PHE A 123 -3.54 -10.19 -2.32
N TYR A 124 -3.92 -10.12 -1.05
CA TYR A 124 -5.30 -10.22 -0.58
C TYR A 124 -5.55 -9.21 0.55
N PHE A 125 -6.79 -8.95 0.92
CA PHE A 125 -7.08 -8.38 2.24
C PHE A 125 -7.82 -9.41 3.09
N TRP A 126 -7.77 -9.26 4.41
CA TRP A 126 -8.50 -10.15 5.31
C TRP A 126 -9.40 -9.36 6.24
N GLN A 127 -10.56 -9.93 6.52
CA GLN A 127 -11.47 -9.35 7.49
C GLN A 127 -12.29 -10.48 8.13
N ASP A 128 -12.53 -10.42 9.44
CA ASP A 128 -13.36 -11.40 10.14
C ASP A 128 -14.86 -11.05 10.10
N SER A 129 -15.67 -11.75 10.91
CA SER A 129 -17.10 -11.50 11.08
C SER A 129 -17.42 -10.33 12.01
N ASN A 130 -16.45 -9.89 12.82
CA ASN A 130 -16.57 -8.78 13.75
C ASN A 130 -16.04 -7.47 13.16
N HIS A 131 -15.78 -7.44 11.83
CA HIS A 131 -15.22 -6.31 11.10
C HIS A 131 -13.79 -5.93 11.52
N VAL A 132 -13.04 -6.83 12.15
CA VAL A 132 -11.59 -6.66 12.30
C VAL A 132 -10.95 -6.94 10.95
N GLU A 133 -10.06 -6.06 10.52
CA GLU A 133 -9.50 -6.04 9.17
C GLU A 133 -7.99 -5.93 9.20
N VAL A 134 -7.34 -6.64 8.28
CA VAL A 134 -5.93 -6.48 7.92
C VAL A 134 -5.88 -6.00 6.48
N ASP A 135 -5.25 -4.84 6.27
CA ASP A 135 -5.33 -4.08 5.02
C ASP A 135 -4.79 -4.86 3.82
N LEU A 136 -3.65 -5.54 4.00
CA LEU A 136 -3.01 -6.34 2.97
C LEU A 136 -2.37 -7.61 3.56
N LEU A 137 -2.56 -8.72 2.87
CA LEU A 137 -1.87 -9.98 3.08
C LEU A 137 -1.12 -10.34 1.80
N GLU A 138 0.10 -10.82 1.96
CA GLU A 138 0.88 -11.47 0.92
C GLU A 138 0.99 -12.95 1.22
N GLU A 139 0.44 -13.78 0.34
CA GLU A 139 0.52 -15.22 0.46
C GLU A 139 1.96 -15.72 0.26
N GLN A 140 2.42 -16.51 1.23
CA GLN A 140 3.70 -17.20 1.22
C GLN A 140 3.46 -18.71 1.31
N PRO A 141 4.41 -19.57 0.89
CA PRO A 141 4.22 -21.02 0.90
C PRO A 141 3.78 -21.60 2.25
N ASN A 142 4.17 -20.97 3.36
CA ASN A 142 3.91 -21.45 4.72
C ASN A 142 3.05 -20.50 5.57
N GLY A 143 2.40 -19.49 4.96
CA GLY A 143 1.58 -18.53 5.69
C GLY A 143 1.39 -17.21 4.96
N PHE A 144 1.38 -16.12 5.72
CA PHE A 144 1.11 -14.79 5.20
C PHE A 144 2.10 -13.79 5.76
N THR A 145 2.65 -12.93 4.92
CA THR A 145 3.16 -11.64 5.38
C THR A 145 1.98 -10.68 5.47
N SER A 146 1.80 -10.03 6.61
CA SER A 146 0.64 -9.17 6.85
C SER A 146 1.05 -7.72 7.01
N TYR A 147 0.24 -6.80 6.46
CA TYR A 147 0.52 -5.37 6.47
C TYR A 147 -0.72 -4.61 6.95
N GLU A 148 -0.52 -3.77 7.97
CA GLU A 148 -1.48 -2.77 8.43
C GLU A 148 -0.99 -1.38 8.01
N MET A 149 -1.89 -0.49 7.61
CA MET A 149 -1.56 0.82 7.08
C MET A 149 -2.26 1.91 7.90
N LYS A 150 -1.47 2.82 8.49
CA LYS A 150 -2.01 3.92 9.30
C LYS A 150 -1.44 5.27 8.88
N TYR A 151 -2.34 6.17 8.48
CA TYR A 151 -2.01 7.57 8.30
C TYR A 151 -1.84 8.26 9.67
N SER A 152 -0.66 8.12 10.26
CA SER A 152 -0.26 8.76 11.51
C SER A 152 1.25 9.04 11.50
N GLN A 153 1.70 10.10 12.19
CA GLN A 153 3.13 10.34 12.44
C GLN A 153 3.66 9.54 13.62
N THR A 154 2.77 9.13 14.53
CA THR A 154 3.13 8.43 15.77
C THR A 154 2.48 7.06 15.78
N VAL A 155 3.19 6.09 16.33
CA VAL A 155 2.72 4.72 16.41
C VAL A 155 2.29 4.40 17.84
N SER A 156 1.01 4.08 18.02
CA SER A 156 0.46 3.52 19.26
C SER A 156 0.48 1.99 19.22
N SER A 157 0.31 1.36 20.38
CA SER A 157 0.09 -0.09 20.50
C SER A 157 -1.16 -0.55 19.76
N ASP A 158 -2.21 0.28 19.79
CA ASP A 158 -3.55 -0.04 19.32
C ASP A 158 -3.56 -0.28 17.80
N HIS A 159 -2.61 0.31 17.07
CA HIS A 159 -2.42 0.07 15.65
C HIS A 159 -2.01 -1.38 15.32
N LEU A 160 -1.54 -2.15 16.30
CA LEU A 160 -1.08 -3.53 16.12
C LEU A 160 -2.14 -4.57 16.51
N GLU A 161 -3.26 -4.16 17.10
CA GLU A 161 -4.28 -5.08 17.62
C GLU A 161 -4.87 -5.99 16.53
N ASN A 162 -5.12 -5.43 15.34
CA ASN A 162 -5.65 -6.18 14.20
C ASN A 162 -4.68 -7.29 13.74
N LEU A 163 -3.39 -6.97 13.65
CA LEU A 163 -2.33 -7.92 13.27
C LEU A 163 -2.22 -9.05 14.31
N ILE A 164 -2.20 -8.69 15.59
CA ILE A 164 -2.13 -9.65 16.70
C ILE A 164 -3.36 -10.56 16.70
N HIS A 165 -4.56 -9.99 16.49
CA HIS A 165 -5.81 -10.74 16.40
C HIS A 165 -5.81 -11.71 15.21
N PHE A 166 -5.37 -11.25 14.04
CA PHE A 166 -5.24 -12.08 12.84
C PHE A 166 -4.31 -13.27 13.07
N ARG A 167 -3.13 -13.06 13.67
CA ARG A 167 -2.19 -14.15 13.98
C ARG A 167 -2.76 -15.14 14.97
N LYS A 168 -3.45 -14.65 16.00
CA LYS A 168 -4.09 -15.50 17.00
C LYS A 168 -5.21 -16.35 16.42
N LEU A 169 -5.97 -15.84 15.45
CA LEU A 169 -7.12 -16.53 14.89
C LEU A 169 -6.75 -17.51 13.76
N THR A 170 -5.76 -17.16 12.94
CA THR A 170 -5.40 -17.98 11.76
C THR A 170 -4.29 -18.99 12.04
N GLU A 171 -3.51 -18.80 13.12
CA GLU A 171 -2.34 -19.64 13.46
C GLU A 171 -1.32 -19.73 12.31
N THR A 172 -1.33 -18.74 11.40
CA THR A 172 -0.42 -18.69 10.24
C THR A 172 0.93 -18.07 10.59
N THR A 173 1.98 -18.51 9.91
CA THR A 173 3.33 -17.94 10.07
C THR A 173 3.60 -16.79 9.10
N GLY A 174 4.62 -15.98 9.38
CA GLY A 174 5.09 -14.90 8.51
C GLY A 174 5.33 -13.59 9.27
N ASP A 175 5.83 -12.59 8.56
CA ASP A 175 6.16 -11.29 9.15
C ASP A 175 4.93 -10.38 9.22
N ASP A 176 4.90 -9.51 10.24
CA ASP A 176 3.87 -8.50 10.43
C ASP A 176 4.48 -7.11 10.29
N TYR A 177 3.89 -6.28 9.44
CA TYR A 177 4.34 -4.94 9.14
C TYR A 177 3.27 -3.90 9.47
N LEU A 178 3.66 -2.84 10.16
CA LEU A 178 2.84 -1.63 10.29
C LEU A 178 3.47 -0.52 9.45
N LEU A 179 2.81 -0.15 8.36
CA LEU A 179 3.22 0.94 7.49
C LEU A 179 2.56 2.23 7.97
N TYR A 180 3.35 3.27 8.19
CA TYR A 180 2.84 4.54 8.70
C TYR A 180 3.48 5.76 8.04
N ALA A 181 2.83 6.91 8.19
CA ALA A 181 3.23 8.15 7.53
C ALA A 181 4.42 8.88 8.21
N GLY A 182 5.05 8.28 9.22
CA GLY A 182 6.33 8.74 9.76
C GLY A 182 7.53 8.26 8.95
N SER A 183 8.72 8.63 9.40
CA SER A 183 9.99 8.43 8.66
C SER A 183 10.95 7.43 9.29
N GLU A 184 10.64 6.94 10.49
CA GLU A 184 11.55 6.06 11.24
C GLU A 184 11.03 4.63 11.28
N ASP A 185 11.91 3.69 10.97
CA ASP A 185 11.61 2.27 11.13
C ASP A 185 11.87 1.84 12.58
N GLN A 186 10.98 1.03 13.15
CA GLN A 186 11.05 0.60 14.54
C GLN A 186 10.69 -0.89 14.63
N LYS A 187 11.43 -1.65 15.44
CA LYS A 187 10.98 -3.00 15.82
C LYS A 187 10.15 -2.92 17.09
N ARG A 188 8.91 -3.42 17.04
CA ARG A 188 8.03 -3.55 18.21
C ARG A 188 7.71 -5.02 18.47
N THR A 189 7.21 -5.29 19.66
CA THR A 189 6.73 -6.63 20.01
C THR A 189 5.54 -6.98 19.10
N GLY A 190 5.73 -7.97 18.24
CA GLY A 190 4.68 -8.50 17.35
C GLY A 190 4.63 -7.90 15.94
N ALA A 191 5.37 -6.83 15.62
CA ALA A 191 5.43 -6.29 14.26
C ALA A 191 6.67 -5.40 14.01
N THR A 192 7.08 -5.31 12.75
CA THR A 192 8.05 -4.31 12.28
C THR A 192 7.30 -3.09 11.78
N VAL A 193 7.57 -1.95 12.38
CA VAL A 193 7.02 -0.65 11.97
C VAL A 193 7.93 -0.08 10.89
N VAL A 194 7.38 0.26 9.73
CA VAL A 194 8.12 0.80 8.59
C VAL A 194 7.53 2.13 8.19
N GLY A 195 8.38 3.16 8.13
CA GLY A 195 8.00 4.46 7.61
C GLY A 195 7.72 4.37 6.11
N TRP A 196 6.89 5.26 5.59
CA TRP A 196 6.47 5.21 4.19
C TRP A 196 7.62 5.19 3.16
N GLN A 197 8.79 5.71 3.52
CA GLN A 197 9.98 5.72 2.67
C GLN A 197 10.66 4.34 2.57
N GLY A 198 10.51 3.50 3.61
CA GLY A 198 11.09 2.17 3.67
C GLY A 198 10.33 1.13 2.85
N VAL A 199 9.10 1.44 2.42
CA VAL A 199 8.20 0.48 1.74
C VAL A 199 8.78 -0.05 0.43
N THR A 200 9.56 0.75 -0.30
CA THR A 200 10.24 0.30 -1.53
C THR A 200 11.27 -0.82 -1.28
N SER A 201 11.69 -1.03 -0.04
CA SER A 201 12.66 -2.06 0.34
C SER A 201 12.01 -3.37 0.84
N LEU A 202 10.68 -3.44 0.90
CA LEU A 202 9.89 -4.62 1.26
C LEU A 202 9.49 -5.44 0.03
#